data_AF-A0A9J6FAK2-F1
#
_entry.id   AF-A0A9J6FAK2-F1
#
_cell.length_a   1.000
_cell.length_b   1.000
_cell.length_c   1.000
_cell.angle_alpha   90.00
_cell.angle_beta   90.00
_cell.angle_gamma   90.00
#
_symmetry.space_group_name_H-M   'P 1'
#
loop_
_entity.id
_entity.type
_entity.pdbx_description
1 polymer ?
#
loop_
_entity_poly.entity_id
_entity_poly.type
_entity_poly.pdbx_seq_one_letter_code
_entity_poly.pdbx_strand_id
1 'polypeptide(L)'
;MRAKDHMKLLIGSSYFPLKYDSYTFRQQLSDLGNVLNDEDCRIIIVGDFNLPGLEGNAGGGALHDLGSKEGSMQEFDSLLNLTQPNFMVNLGGHILDLALSHFSFSERLNPAEPLVPRDVWQASLLISFSFSSV
;
A
#
# COMPACT_ATOMS: atom_id res chain seq x y z
N MET A 1 -15.96 18.54 -27.01
CA MET A 1 -14.53 18.25 -26.76
C MET A 1 -14.13 18.94 -25.47
N ARG A 2 -14.05 18.22 -24.34
CA ARG A 2 -13.37 18.75 -23.15
C ARG A 2 -11.88 18.77 -23.46
N ALA A 3 -11.23 19.89 -23.12
CA ALA A 3 -9.79 20.08 -23.30
C ALA A 3 -9.03 18.96 -22.58
N LYS A 4 -7.92 18.49 -23.18
CA LYS A 4 -7.01 17.47 -22.65
C LYS A 4 -6.98 17.49 -21.12
N ASP A 5 -7.64 16.51 -20.51
CA ASP A 5 -7.83 16.44 -19.07
C ASP A 5 -6.46 16.36 -18.40
N HIS A 6 -6.10 17.42 -17.67
CA HIS A 6 -4.89 17.44 -16.84
C HIS A 6 -5.13 16.50 -15.67
N MET A 7 -4.85 15.22 -15.88
CA MET A 7 -4.96 14.21 -14.84
C MET A 7 -3.97 14.54 -13.73
N LYS A 8 -4.47 14.71 -12.51
CA LYS A 8 -3.63 15.03 -11.36
C LYS A 8 -3.02 13.75 -10.80
N LEU A 9 -1.85 13.89 -10.18
CA LEU A 9 -1.24 12.81 -9.40
C LEU A 9 -1.28 13.19 -7.93
N LEU A 10 -1.91 12.33 -7.12
CA LEU A 10 -1.89 12.39 -5.67
C LEU A 10 -0.88 11.36 -5.16
N ILE A 11 0.09 11.83 -4.37
CA ILE A 11 1.04 10.97 -3.66
C ILE A 11 0.80 11.14 -2.17
N GLY A 12 0.33 10.07 -1.53
CA GLY A 12 0.04 10.02 -0.10
C GLY A 12 1.05 9.17 0.64
N SER A 13 1.34 9.55 1.89
CA SER A 13 2.04 8.70 2.85
C SER A 13 1.11 8.38 4.01
N SER A 14 1.03 7.11 4.41
CA SER A 14 0.14 6.64 5.47
C SER A 14 0.88 5.81 6.53
N TYR A 15 0.37 5.87 7.75
CA TYR A 15 0.89 5.05 8.86
C TYR A 15 -0.27 4.49 9.67
N PHE A 16 -0.33 3.16 9.77
CA PHE A 16 -1.32 2.45 10.59
C PHE A 16 -0.57 1.80 11.77
N PRO A 17 -0.78 2.29 13.01
CA PRO A 17 -0.19 1.69 14.19
C PRO A 17 -0.54 0.20 14.34
N LEU A 18 0.47 -0.61 14.68
CA LEU A 18 0.31 -2.05 14.97
C LEU A 18 -0.79 -2.35 16.00
N LYS A 19 -0.99 -1.45 16.97
CA LYS A 19 -1.99 -1.56 18.04
C LYS A 19 -3.44 -1.39 17.60
N TYR A 20 -3.69 -0.98 16.35
CA TYR A 20 -5.07 -0.86 15.87
C TYR A 20 -5.70 -2.24 15.84
N ASP A 21 -6.90 -2.35 16.42
CA ASP A 21 -7.74 -3.50 16.18
C ASP A 21 -8.34 -3.45 14.77
N SER A 22 -8.98 -4.54 14.36
CA SER A 22 -9.58 -4.66 13.03
C SER A 22 -10.63 -3.60 12.73
N TYR A 23 -11.39 -3.17 13.76
CA TYR A 23 -12.41 -2.14 13.62
C TYR A 23 -11.81 -0.75 13.35
N THR A 24 -10.85 -0.33 14.17
CA THR A 24 -10.15 0.95 14.04
C THR A 24 -9.38 1.02 12.72
N PHE A 25 -8.75 -0.09 12.34
CA PHE A 25 -8.06 -0.23 11.06
C PHE A 25 -9.02 -0.01 9.87
N ARG A 26 -10.17 -0.70 9.87
CA ARG A 26 -11.20 -0.53 8.84
C ARG A 26 -11.75 0.90 8.79
N GLN A 27 -11.99 1.52 9.95
CA GLN A 27 -12.47 2.90 10.00
C GLN A 27 -11.46 3.86 9.36
N GLN A 28 -10.17 3.71 9.67
CA GLN A 28 -9.11 4.52 9.08
C GLN A 28 -8.97 4.32 7.56
N LEU A 29 -9.11 3.09 7.06
CA LEU A 29 -9.17 2.86 5.62
C LEU A 29 -10.38 3.52 4.98
N SER A 30 -11.55 3.45 5.63
CA SER A 30 -12.75 4.12 5.14
C SER A 30 -12.55 5.65 5.07
N ASP A 31 -11.96 6.24 6.10
CA ASP A 31 -11.69 7.67 6.15
C ASP A 31 -10.70 8.08 5.06
N LEU A 32 -9.62 7.30 4.88
CA LEU A 32 -8.67 7.49 3.79
C LEU A 32 -9.35 7.38 2.42
N GLY A 33 -10.21 6.38 2.22
CA GLY A 33 -10.95 6.19 0.97
C GLY A 33 -11.86 7.36 0.64
N ASN A 34 -12.52 7.93 1.64
CA ASN A 34 -13.36 9.12 1.47
C ASN A 34 -12.55 10.35 1.02
N VAL A 35 -11.30 10.49 1.47
CA VAL A 35 -10.40 11.58 1.04
C VAL A 35 -9.91 11.36 -0.39
N LEU A 36 -9.74 10.10 -0.78
CA LEU A 36 -9.15 9.70 -2.05
C LEU A 36 -10.15 9.54 -3.20
N ASN A 37 -11.45 9.56 -2.92
CA ASN A 37 -12.51 9.42 -3.91
C ASN A 37 -12.70 10.72 -4.74
N ASP A 38 -11.66 11.08 -5.49
CA ASP A 38 -11.64 12.18 -6.47
C ASP A 38 -11.43 11.58 -7.87
N GLU A 39 -12.46 11.67 -8.73
CA GLU A 39 -12.49 11.07 -10.07
C GLU A 39 -11.39 11.62 -11.01
N ASP A 40 -10.77 12.76 -10.69
CA ASP A 40 -9.78 13.43 -11.55
C ASP A 40 -8.31 13.17 -11.14
N CYS A 41 -8.07 12.23 -10.21
CA CYS A 41 -6.74 11.95 -9.67
C CYS A 41 -6.29 10.50 -9.89
N ARG A 42 -5.03 10.32 -10.34
CA ARG A 42 -4.31 9.06 -10.11
C ARG A 42 -3.62 9.09 -8.77
N ILE A 43 -3.49 7.93 -8.15
CA ILE A 43 -3.12 7.82 -6.73
C ILE A 43 -1.91 6.91 -6.62
N ILE A 44 -0.98 7.32 -5.77
CA ILE A 44 0.08 6.49 -5.19
C ILE A 44 -0.01 6.70 -3.68
N ILE A 45 -0.21 5.63 -2.93
CA ILE A 45 -0.12 5.64 -1.46
C ILE A 45 1.06 4.77 -1.10
N VAL A 46 1.94 5.27 -0.24
CA VAL A 46 3.01 4.48 0.36
C VAL A 46 2.88 4.56 1.87
N GLY A 47 3.19 3.50 2.59
CA GLY A 47 3.05 3.56 4.04
C GLY A 47 3.34 2.26 4.75
N ASP A 48 3.49 2.38 6.07
CA ASP A 48 3.55 1.25 6.98
C ASP A 48 2.11 0.95 7.44
N PHE A 49 1.55 -0.14 6.92
CA PHE A 49 0.20 -0.60 7.23
C PHE A 49 0.18 -1.57 8.42
N ASN A 50 1.35 -2.01 8.90
CA ASN A 50 1.51 -3.00 9.95
C ASN A 50 0.55 -4.20 9.79
N LEU A 51 0.49 -4.79 8.59
CA LEU A 51 -0.29 -5.99 8.30
C LEU A 51 0.55 -7.22 8.60
N PRO A 52 0.31 -7.94 9.71
CA PRO A 52 1.00 -9.19 9.95
C PRO A 52 0.45 -10.23 8.96
N GLY A 53 1.30 -10.79 8.10
CA GLY A 53 0.95 -12.00 7.36
C GLY A 53 0.00 -11.85 6.16
N LEU A 54 0.33 -10.97 5.20
CA LEU A 54 -0.02 -11.21 3.79
C LEU A 54 0.78 -12.41 3.23
N GLU A 55 0.92 -13.48 4.00
CA GLU A 55 1.46 -14.73 3.51
C GLU A 55 0.34 -15.43 2.76
N GLY A 56 0.35 -15.30 1.44
CA GLY A 56 -0.17 -16.38 0.61
C GLY A 56 0.58 -17.67 0.98
N ASN A 57 0.00 -18.47 1.88
CA ASN A 57 0.43 -19.82 2.28
C ASN A 57 1.66 -19.99 3.19
N ALA A 58 1.70 -19.43 4.40
CA ALA A 58 2.47 -20.09 5.46
C ALA A 58 1.67 -20.19 6.77
N GLY A 59 1.57 -21.43 7.25
CA GLY A 59 0.66 -21.81 8.31
C GLY A 59 1.18 -21.42 9.69
N GLY A 60 0.24 -21.00 10.54
CA GLY A 60 0.36 -21.14 11.98
C GLY A 60 0.19 -19.86 12.78
N GLY A 61 -1.06 -19.63 13.22
CA GLY A 61 -1.28 -19.20 14.60
C GLY A 61 -1.27 -17.70 14.92
N ALA A 62 -2.11 -16.90 14.25
CA ALA A 62 -2.76 -15.70 14.80
C ALA A 62 -3.91 -15.21 13.88
N LEU A 63 -4.75 -16.10 13.37
CA LEU A 63 -5.50 -15.88 12.12
C LEU A 63 -6.77 -15.02 12.20
N HIS A 64 -7.34 -14.75 13.38
CA HIS A 64 -8.72 -14.24 13.43
C HIS A 64 -8.83 -12.72 13.19
N ASP A 65 -7.92 -11.90 13.75
CA ASP A 65 -7.88 -10.45 13.49
C ASP A 65 -7.15 -10.11 12.18
N LEU A 66 -6.26 -11.00 11.73
CA LEU A 66 -5.52 -10.84 10.48
C LEU A 66 -6.46 -10.94 9.28
N GLY A 67 -7.35 -11.94 9.27
CA GLY A 67 -8.33 -12.09 8.20
C GLY A 67 -9.26 -10.88 8.06
N SER A 68 -9.57 -10.18 9.15
CA SER A 68 -10.40 -8.97 9.08
C SER A 68 -9.65 -7.73 8.59
N LYS A 69 -8.37 -7.56 8.93
CA LYS A 69 -7.56 -6.45 8.38
C LYS A 69 -7.21 -6.66 6.92
N GLU A 70 -6.78 -7.87 6.57
CA GLU A 70 -6.51 -8.27 5.18
C GLU A 70 -7.77 -8.11 4.32
N GLY A 71 -8.92 -8.63 4.78
CA GLY A 71 -10.18 -8.45 4.08
C GLY A 71 -10.55 -6.97 3.90
N SER A 72 -10.30 -6.13 4.90
CA SER A 72 -10.53 -4.68 4.79
C SER A 72 -9.60 -4.02 3.77
N MET A 73 -8.36 -4.47 3.64
CA MET A 73 -7.44 -4.00 2.60
C MET A 73 -7.89 -4.42 1.21
N GLN A 74 -8.28 -5.68 1.03
CA GLN A 74 -8.80 -6.16 -0.26
C GLN A 74 -10.07 -5.43 -0.68
N GLU A 75 -10.97 -5.13 0.27
CA GLU A 75 -12.13 -4.27 0.04
C GLU A 75 -11.71 -2.86 -0.40
N PHE A 76 -10.73 -2.26 0.29
CA PHE A 76 -10.22 -0.92 -0.01
C PHE A 76 -9.58 -0.84 -1.39
N ASP A 77 -8.71 -1.79 -1.73
CA ASP A 77 -8.05 -1.87 -3.04
C ASP A 77 -9.07 -2.03 -4.17
N SER A 78 -10.07 -2.88 -3.95
CA SER A 78 -11.15 -3.11 -4.91
C SER A 78 -12.04 -1.87 -5.10
N LEU A 79 -12.37 -1.17 -4.01
CA LEU A 79 -13.21 0.02 -4.04
C LEU A 79 -12.55 1.17 -4.81
N LEU A 80 -11.25 1.34 -4.65
CA LEU A 80 -10.48 2.40 -5.30
C LEU A 80 -9.77 1.95 -6.58
N ASN A 81 -9.97 0.69 -7.01
CA ASN A 81 -9.27 0.10 -8.16
C ASN A 81 -7.73 0.28 -8.09
N LEU A 82 -7.19 0.11 -6.89
CA LEU A 82 -5.76 0.16 -6.63
C LEU A 82 -5.16 -1.23 -6.81
N THR A 83 -3.89 -1.24 -7.19
CA THR A 83 -3.04 -2.43 -7.20
C THR A 83 -2.00 -2.30 -6.10
N GLN A 84 -1.63 -3.44 -5.49
CA GLN A 84 -0.50 -3.53 -4.57
C GLN A 84 0.72 -4.09 -5.33
N PRO A 85 1.58 -3.23 -5.89
CA PRO A 85 2.72 -3.69 -6.69
C PRO A 85 3.79 -4.41 -5.85
N ASN A 86 3.97 -4.04 -4.57
CA ASN A 86 5.09 -4.52 -3.77
C ASN A 86 4.73 -5.65 -2.80
N PHE A 87 5.66 -6.59 -2.63
CA PHE A 87 5.57 -7.72 -1.69
C PHE A 87 6.83 -7.85 -0.82
N MET A 88 7.27 -6.73 -0.23
CA MET A 88 8.47 -6.73 0.61
C MET A 88 8.18 -7.39 1.96
N VAL A 89 8.80 -8.54 2.20
CA VAL A 89 8.79 -9.20 3.51
C VAL A 89 10.02 -8.80 4.30
N ASN A 90 9.83 -8.49 5.59
CA ASN A 90 10.95 -8.32 6.52
C ASN A 90 11.55 -9.69 6.92
N LEU A 91 12.57 -9.68 7.78
CA LEU A 91 13.21 -10.93 8.26
C LEU A 91 12.24 -11.86 9.02
N GLY A 92 11.11 -11.34 9.50
CA GLY A 92 10.05 -12.10 10.15
C GLY A 92 8.98 -12.62 9.20
N GLY A 93 9.12 -12.44 7.88
CA GLY A 93 8.11 -12.84 6.89
C GLY A 93 6.92 -11.88 6.78
N HIS A 94 6.95 -10.73 7.45
CA HIS A 94 5.82 -9.81 7.47
C HIS A 94 5.95 -8.72 6.39
N ILE A 95 4.84 -8.41 5.72
CA ILE A 95 4.70 -7.25 4.83
C ILE A 95 4.18 -6.07 5.64
N LEU A 96 5.08 -5.20 6.09
CA LEU A 96 4.71 -4.02 6.89
C LEU A 96 4.45 -2.80 5.99
N ASP A 97 5.33 -2.61 5.01
CA ASP A 97 5.30 -1.46 4.11
C ASP A 97 4.58 -1.82 2.80
N LEU A 98 3.52 -1.08 2.49
CA LEU A 98 2.77 -1.21 1.24
C LEU A 98 2.87 0.04 0.40
N ALA A 99 2.87 -0.19 -0.91
CA ALA A 99 2.55 0.79 -1.92
C ALA A 99 1.26 0.35 -2.60
N LEU A 100 0.32 1.27 -2.76
CA LEU A 100 -0.95 1.09 -3.45
C LEU A 100 -1.03 2.11 -4.57
N SER A 101 -1.53 1.70 -5.74
CA SER A 101 -1.37 2.53 -6.94
C SER A 101 -2.38 2.22 -8.03
N HIS A 102 -2.79 3.26 -8.76
CA HIS A 102 -3.49 3.13 -10.06
C HIS A 102 -2.58 2.69 -11.21
N PHE A 103 -1.28 2.50 -10.96
CA PHE A 103 -0.28 2.15 -11.96
C PHE A 103 0.49 0.91 -11.53
N SER A 104 0.87 0.10 -12.51
CA SER A 104 1.94 -0.87 -12.34
C SER A 104 3.28 -0.15 -12.12
N PHE A 105 4.07 -0.60 -11.14
CA PHE A 105 5.43 -0.13 -10.96
C PHE A 105 6.42 -1.07 -11.63
N SER A 106 7.48 -0.51 -12.22
CA SER A 106 8.69 -1.26 -12.51
C SER A 106 9.48 -1.31 -11.21
N GLU A 107 9.22 -2.32 -10.40
CA GLU A 107 9.78 -2.38 -9.06
C GLU A 107 11.30 -2.57 -9.09
N ARG A 108 12.01 -1.77 -8.29
CA ARG A 108 13.35 -2.14 -7.82
C ARG A 108 13.30 -2.24 -6.31
N LEU A 109 12.92 -3.43 -5.87
CA LEU A 109 13.02 -3.82 -4.48
C LEU A 109 14.51 -3.87 -4.13
N ASN A 110 14.92 -3.11 -3.12
CA ASN A 110 16.30 -3.04 -2.62
C ASN A 110 17.27 -2.28 -3.56
N PRO A 111 17.22 -0.93 -3.57
CA PRO A 111 18.21 -0.15 -4.32
C PRO A 111 19.63 -0.52 -3.87
N ALA A 112 20.56 -0.60 -4.84
CA ALA A 112 21.97 -0.86 -4.56
C ALA A 112 22.54 0.15 -3.55
N GLU A 113 22.00 1.36 -3.57
CA GLU A 113 22.33 2.48 -2.69
C GLU A 113 21.03 3.05 -2.12
N PRO A 114 20.53 2.54 -0.97
CA PRO A 114 19.34 3.10 -0.35
C PRO A 114 19.63 4.52 0.14
N LEU A 115 18.65 5.41 -0.01
CA LEU A 115 18.75 6.81 0.45
C LEU A 115 18.82 6.92 1.98
N VAL A 116 18.34 5.89 2.68
CA VAL A 116 18.40 5.76 4.14
C VAL A 116 19.17 4.49 4.51
N PRO A 117 19.82 4.45 5.69
CA PRO A 117 20.46 3.23 6.17
C PRO A 117 19.49 2.06 6.21
N ARG A 118 19.98 0.84 5.94
CA ARG A 118 19.15 -0.36 6.01
C ARG A 118 18.66 -0.59 7.44
N ASP A 119 17.35 -0.72 7.59
CA ASP A 119 16.71 -1.24 8.78
C ASP A 119 16.37 -2.72 8.55
N VAL A 120 16.67 -3.56 9.54
CA VAL A 120 16.41 -5.00 9.48
C VAL A 120 14.93 -5.34 9.66
N TRP A 121 14.14 -4.40 10.18
CA TRP A 121 12.71 -4.55 10.42
C TRP A 121 11.85 -3.92 9.33
N GLN A 122 12.34 -2.86 8.68
CA GLN A 122 11.65 -2.13 7.61
C GLN A 122 12.60 -1.89 6.42
N ALA A 123 12.31 -2.55 5.30
CA ALA A 123 13.13 -2.41 4.10
C ALA A 123 12.85 -1.05 3.43
N SER A 124 13.90 -0.34 3.01
CA SER A 124 13.74 0.88 2.22
C SER A 124 13.08 0.57 0.88
N LEU A 125 11.98 1.26 0.59
CA LEU A 125 11.26 1.13 -0.67
C LEU A 125 11.73 2.19 -1.67
N LEU A 126 12.14 1.76 -2.87
CA LEU A 126 12.35 2.64 -4.02
C LEU A 126 11.33 2.33 -5.11
N ILE A 127 10.45 3.29 -5.37
CA ILE A 127 9.43 3.18 -6.43
C ILE A 127 9.87 4.02 -7.62
N SER A 128 9.80 3.44 -8.81
CA SER A 128 9.95 4.14 -10.07
C SER A 128 8.72 3.88 -10.92
N PHE A 129 8.14 4.95 -11.44
CA PHE A 129 6.98 4.92 -12.33
C PHE A 129 7.19 5.87 -13.50
N SER A 130 6.48 5.61 -14.59
CA SER A 130 6.51 6.45 -15.78
C SER A 130 5.10 6.68 -16.30
N PHE A 131 4.90 7.85 -16.90
CA PHE A 131 3.67 8.17 -17.59
C PHE A 131 3.87 7.90 -19.07
N SER A 132 3.05 7.05 -19.65
CA SER A 132 2.90 7.02 -21.10
C SER A 132 2.01 8.20 -21.48
N SER A 133 2.57 9.19 -22.18
CA SER A 133 1.75 10.16 -22.90
C SER A 133 0.99 9.40 -23.98
N VAL A 134 -0.34 9.32 -23.85
CA VAL A 134 -1.22 8.87 -24.94
C VAL A 134 -1.26 9.93 -26.01
#